data_AF-A0A1B7MQ09-F1
#
_entry.id   AF-A0A1B7MQ09-F1
#
_cell.length_a   1.000
_cell.length_b   1.000
_cell.length_c   1.000
_cell.angle_alpha   90.00
_cell.angle_beta   90.00
_cell.angle_gamma   90.00
#
_symmetry.space_group_name_H-M   'P 1'
#
loop_
_entity.id
_entity.type
_entity.pdbx_description
1 polymer ?
#
loop_
_entity_poly.entity_id
_entity_poly.type
_entity_poly.pdbx_seq_one_letter_code
_entity_poly.pdbx_strand_id
1 'polypeptide(L)'
;MQPAAARPIPQRGMTKVMSFTAADRSKAMTILAYYLKNVTPHEFYQRLLMALSNRMILSSDVENLLSALEAIGVVTSSAHVAVTNNVPRHCLRCHQPYLERDNSLRSCTIPHVLQQPIGAEVAARAQAPAVICCANPNFATNPDHFQGRHTTLEVNVAYNAINVKTCVERGCFRNVVVRNK
;
A
#
# COMPACT_ATOMS: atom_id res chain seq x y z
N MET A 1 33.74 45.53 58.84
CA MET A 1 32.98 44.58 57.99
C MET A 1 31.79 45.31 57.41
N GLN A 2 31.84 45.68 56.13
CA GLN A 2 30.75 46.39 55.43
C GLN A 2 29.79 45.36 54.79
N PRO A 3 28.47 45.58 54.82
CA PRO A 3 27.53 44.72 54.13
C PRO A 3 27.57 45.00 52.61
N ALA A 4 27.65 43.93 51.82
CA ALA A 4 27.61 44.02 50.36
C ALA A 4 26.20 44.40 49.87
N ALA A 5 26.12 45.43 49.03
CA ALA A 5 24.88 45.87 48.41
C ALA A 5 24.36 44.83 47.40
N ALA A 6 23.08 44.45 47.53
CA ALA A 6 22.41 43.54 46.60
C ALA A 6 22.18 44.23 45.24
N ARG A 7 22.62 43.59 44.16
CA ARG A 7 22.37 44.06 42.79
C ARG A 7 20.95 43.66 42.32
N PRO A 8 20.24 44.50 41.56
CA PRO A 8 18.92 44.17 41.04
C PRO A 8 18.99 43.11 39.92
N ILE A 9 18.04 42.18 39.96
CA ILE A 9 17.85 41.15 38.93
C ILE A 9 17.19 41.80 37.70
N PRO A 10 17.72 41.64 36.48
CA PRO A 10 17.08 42.15 35.27
C PRO A 10 15.74 41.46 35.06
N GLN A 11 14.65 42.22 35.02
CA GLN A 11 13.34 41.72 34.66
C GLN A 11 13.39 41.25 33.20
N ARG A 12 13.38 39.93 33.00
CA ARG A 12 13.18 39.31 31.70
C ARG A 12 11.87 39.84 31.12
N GLY A 13 11.99 40.57 30.02
CA GLY A 13 10.89 41.05 29.23
C GLY A 13 9.87 39.94 29.00
N MET A 14 8.61 40.34 29.14
CA MET A 14 7.41 39.55 28.89
C MET A 14 7.60 38.63 27.69
N THR A 15 7.80 37.33 27.96
CA THR A 15 7.46 36.32 26.97
C THR A 15 5.95 36.38 26.87
N LYS A 16 5.48 37.04 25.81
CA LYS A 16 4.13 36.94 25.30
C LYS A 16 3.83 35.44 25.26
N VAL A 17 3.09 34.95 26.25
CA VAL A 17 2.57 33.60 26.27
C VAL A 17 1.73 33.55 25.01
N MET A 18 2.26 32.92 23.96
CA MET A 18 1.51 32.52 22.80
C MET A 18 0.49 31.54 23.36
N SER A 19 -0.66 32.07 23.77
CA SER A 19 -1.86 31.30 23.95
C SER A 19 -2.10 30.69 22.57
N PHE A 20 -1.73 29.41 22.43
CA PHE A 20 -2.23 28.59 21.36
C PHE A 20 -3.73 28.52 21.62
N THR A 21 -4.47 29.49 21.08
CA THR A 21 -5.92 29.40 20.97
C THR A 21 -6.18 28.02 20.42
N ALA A 22 -6.83 27.17 21.24
CA ALA A 22 -7.33 25.88 20.80
C ALA A 22 -8.10 26.18 19.52
N ALA A 23 -7.54 25.76 18.38
CA ALA A 23 -8.07 26.12 17.08
C ALA A 23 -9.54 25.76 17.09
N ASP A 24 -10.39 26.77 17.00
CA ASP A 24 -11.84 26.62 17.04
C ASP A 24 -12.17 25.67 15.90
N ARG A 25 -12.44 24.40 16.23
CA ARG A 25 -12.57 23.34 15.23
C ARG A 25 -13.78 23.72 14.41
N SER A 26 -13.54 24.14 13.17
CA SER A 26 -14.61 24.55 12.28
C SER A 26 -15.70 23.47 12.26
N LYS A 27 -16.97 23.86 12.16
CA LYS A 27 -18.11 22.94 12.08
C LYS A 27 -17.86 21.82 11.04
N ALA A 28 -17.21 22.16 9.93
CA ALA A 28 -16.79 21.22 8.89
C ALA A 28 -15.80 20.14 9.40
N MET A 29 -14.79 20.52 10.19
CA MET A 29 -13.84 19.57 10.78
C MET A 29 -14.53 18.60 11.75
N THR A 30 -15.47 19.09 12.54
CA THR A 30 -16.25 18.24 13.46
C THR A 30 -17.13 17.24 12.70
N ILE A 31 -17.80 17.67 11.62
CA ILE A 31 -18.59 16.80 10.75
C ILE A 31 -17.70 15.73 10.10
N LEU A 32 -16.55 16.12 9.53
CA LEU A 32 -15.63 15.19 8.89
C LEU A 32 -15.08 14.16 9.89
N ALA A 33 -14.68 14.61 11.08
CA ALA A 33 -14.18 13.71 12.13
C ALA A 33 -15.27 12.75 12.61
N TYR A 34 -16.52 13.21 12.76
CA TYR A 34 -17.64 12.34 13.08
C TYR A 34 -17.85 11.30 11.99
N TYR A 35 -17.87 11.71 10.72
CA TYR A 35 -18.05 10.81 9.60
C TYR A 35 -16.97 9.71 9.56
N LEU A 36 -15.68 10.10 9.64
CA LEU A 36 -14.56 9.14 9.60
C LEU A 36 -14.55 8.17 10.78
N LYS A 37 -15.07 8.56 11.95
CA LYS A 37 -15.20 7.68 13.12
C LYS A 37 -16.34 6.67 13.00
N ASN A 38 -17.36 6.96 12.19
CA ASN A 38 -18.58 6.18 12.09
C ASN A 38 -18.70 5.43 10.75
N VAL A 39 -17.67 5.45 9.91
CA VAL A 39 -17.63 4.76 8.62
C VAL A 39 -16.46 3.79 8.60
N THR A 40 -16.71 2.58 8.10
CA THR A 40 -15.64 1.59 7.96
C THR A 40 -14.68 1.99 6.83
N PRO A 41 -13.39 1.64 6.90
CA PRO A 41 -12.44 1.96 5.82
C PRO A 41 -12.90 1.46 4.44
N HIS A 42 -13.53 0.27 4.40
CA HIS A 42 -14.04 -0.31 3.16
C HIS A 42 -15.19 0.51 2.57
N GLU A 43 -16.15 0.90 3.42
CA GLU A 43 -17.29 1.71 3.00
C GLU A 43 -16.85 3.11 2.55
N PHE A 44 -15.92 3.74 3.28
CA PHE A 44 -15.33 5.02 2.88
C PHE A 44 -14.71 4.93 1.48
N TYR A 45 -13.89 3.90 1.26
CA TYR A 45 -13.24 3.64 -0.03
C TYR A 45 -14.26 3.45 -1.16
N GLN A 46 -15.29 2.62 -0.95
CA GLN A 46 -16.32 2.38 -1.95
C GLN A 46 -17.09 3.65 -2.31
N ARG A 47 -17.53 4.42 -1.30
CA ARG A 47 -18.26 5.68 -1.52
C ARG A 47 -17.41 6.70 -2.27
N LEU A 48 -16.13 6.82 -1.91
CA LEU A 48 -15.20 7.72 -2.59
C LEU A 48 -15.00 7.32 -4.06
N LEU A 49 -14.77 6.04 -4.33
CA LEU A 49 -14.64 5.55 -5.72
C LEU A 49 -15.90 5.77 -6.54
N MET A 50 -17.08 5.52 -5.96
CA MET A 50 -18.35 5.79 -6.63
C MET A 50 -18.52 7.27 -6.95
N ALA A 51 -18.14 8.16 -6.02
CA ALA A 51 -18.19 9.60 -6.24
C ALA A 51 -17.22 10.04 -7.36
N LEU A 52 -15.99 9.51 -7.37
CA LEU A 52 -14.99 9.80 -8.40
C LEU A 52 -15.35 9.22 -9.78
N SER A 53 -16.12 8.13 -9.82
CA SER A 53 -16.60 7.52 -11.07
C SER A 53 -17.85 8.21 -11.63
N ASN A 54 -18.45 9.13 -10.87
CA ASN A 54 -19.65 9.84 -11.28
C ASN A 54 -19.32 10.89 -12.34
N ARG A 55 -20.04 10.87 -13.47
CA ARG A 55 -19.82 11.81 -14.58
C ARG A 55 -20.13 13.27 -14.24
N MET A 56 -20.77 13.53 -13.10
CA MET A 56 -21.09 14.89 -12.67
C MET A 56 -19.95 15.58 -11.90
N ILE A 57 -18.87 14.87 -11.55
CA ILE A 57 -17.72 15.50 -10.89
C ILE A 57 -16.93 16.34 -11.89
N LEU A 58 -16.65 17.59 -11.56
CA LEU A 58 -15.85 18.44 -12.43
C LEU A 58 -14.37 18.11 -12.26
N SER A 59 -13.58 18.32 -13.33
CA SER A 59 -12.12 18.17 -13.25
C SER A 59 -11.52 19.00 -12.12
N SER A 60 -12.02 20.22 -11.92
CA SER A 60 -11.58 21.10 -10.83
C SER A 60 -11.85 20.53 -9.44
N ASP A 61 -12.95 19.78 -9.25
CA ASP A 61 -13.28 19.19 -7.96
C ASP A 61 -12.31 18.06 -7.62
N VAL A 62 -11.91 17.28 -8.63
CA VAL A 62 -10.90 16.22 -8.50
C VAL A 62 -9.54 16.83 -8.18
N GLU A 63 -9.12 17.89 -8.86
CA GLU A 63 -7.85 18.58 -8.58
C GLU A 63 -7.83 19.22 -7.18
N ASN A 64 -8.95 19.82 -6.75
CA ASN A 64 -9.10 20.35 -5.40
C ASN A 64 -9.00 19.24 -4.34
N LEU A 65 -9.63 18.10 -4.58
CA LEU A 65 -9.54 16.94 -3.69
C LEU A 65 -8.11 16.40 -3.63
N LEU A 66 -7.44 16.26 -4.78
CA LEU A 66 -6.05 15.83 -4.85
C LEU A 66 -5.13 16.75 -4.04
N SER A 67 -5.26 18.07 -4.25
CA SER A 67 -4.52 19.10 -3.52
C SER A 67 -4.77 19.02 -2.00
N ALA A 68 -6.03 18.80 -1.59
CA ALA A 68 -6.36 18.64 -0.18
C ALA A 68 -5.75 17.37 0.44
N LEU A 69 -5.76 16.25 -0.30
CA LEU A 69 -5.15 14.99 0.14
C LEU A 69 -3.62 15.08 0.23
N GLU A 70 -2.99 15.85 -0.67
CA GLU A 70 -1.55 16.16 -0.60
C GLU A 70 -1.22 17.00 0.63
N ALA A 71 -2.02 18.05 0.89
CA ALA A 71 -1.79 18.95 2.02
C ALA A 71 -1.84 18.23 3.38
N ILE A 72 -2.63 17.15 3.49
CA ILE A 72 -2.70 16.30 4.69
C ILE A 72 -1.76 15.08 4.64
N GLY A 73 -0.95 14.94 3.59
CA GLY A 73 0.05 13.88 3.45
C GLY A 73 -0.50 12.50 3.08
N VAL A 74 -1.75 12.40 2.62
CA VAL A 74 -2.34 11.13 2.14
C VAL A 74 -1.82 10.78 0.76
N VAL A 75 -1.78 11.75 -0.16
CA VAL A 75 -1.12 11.60 -1.46
C VAL A 75 0.32 12.06 -1.33
N THR A 76 1.26 11.21 -1.73
CA THR A 76 2.69 11.50 -1.67
C THR A 76 3.25 11.72 -3.06
N SER A 77 4.44 12.33 -3.16
CA SER A 77 5.17 12.48 -4.42
C SER A 77 5.40 11.15 -5.14
N SER A 78 5.51 10.03 -4.39
CA SER A 78 5.62 8.70 -4.97
C SER A 78 4.38 8.26 -5.76
N ALA A 79 3.18 8.70 -5.37
CA ALA A 79 1.94 8.41 -6.10
C ALA A 79 1.92 9.12 -7.47
N HIS A 80 2.37 10.38 -7.52
CA HIS A 80 2.52 11.12 -8.79
C HIS A 80 3.49 10.45 -9.75
N VAL A 81 4.65 10.06 -9.24
CA VAL A 81 5.65 9.34 -10.02
C VAL A 81 5.09 8.01 -10.51
N ALA A 82 4.33 7.28 -9.68
CA ALA A 82 3.73 6.01 -10.07
C ALA A 82 2.75 6.14 -11.25
N VAL A 83 1.90 7.19 -11.26
CA VAL A 83 0.88 7.41 -12.30
C VAL A 83 1.47 7.84 -13.63
N THR A 84 2.50 8.69 -13.60
CA THR A 84 3.12 9.28 -14.80
C THR A 84 4.23 8.41 -15.40
N ASN A 85 4.83 7.52 -14.61
CA ASN A 85 5.92 6.67 -15.06
C ASN A 85 5.41 5.50 -15.91
N ASN A 86 5.72 5.55 -17.21
CA ASN A 86 5.37 4.52 -18.19
C ASN A 86 6.45 3.43 -18.35
N VAL A 87 7.51 3.44 -17.54
CA VAL A 87 8.60 2.47 -17.63
C VAL A 87 8.15 1.14 -17.01
N PRO A 88 8.10 0.04 -17.79
CA PRO A 88 7.82 -1.28 -17.25
C PRO A 88 8.88 -1.69 -16.21
N ARG A 89 8.42 -2.24 -15.10
CA ARG A 89 9.26 -2.80 -14.04
C ARG A 89 9.16 -4.32 -14.05
N HIS A 90 10.20 -4.99 -13.58
CA HIS A 90 10.21 -6.43 -13.41
C HIS A 90 9.91 -6.80 -11.95
N CYS A 91 8.86 -7.59 -11.70
CA CYS A 91 8.55 -8.03 -10.35
C CYS A 91 9.53 -9.13 -9.91
N LEU A 92 10.30 -8.91 -8.84
CA LEU A 92 11.22 -9.91 -8.29
C LEU A 92 10.52 -11.13 -7.66
N ARG A 93 9.20 -11.05 -7.45
CA ARG A 93 8.43 -12.15 -6.86
C ARG A 93 7.79 -13.05 -7.91
N CYS A 94 6.98 -12.50 -8.80
CA CYS A 94 6.24 -13.28 -9.82
C CYS A 94 6.89 -13.25 -11.21
N HIS A 95 7.98 -12.50 -11.38
CA HIS A 95 8.72 -12.35 -12.64
C HIS A 95 7.91 -11.83 -13.82
N GLN A 96 6.76 -11.21 -13.57
CA GLN A 96 5.97 -10.54 -14.60
C GLN A 96 6.37 -9.07 -14.71
N PRO A 97 6.40 -8.51 -15.94
CA PRO A 97 6.51 -7.08 -16.14
C PRO A 97 5.24 -6.39 -15.62
N TYR A 98 5.38 -5.19 -15.06
CA TYR A 98 4.25 -4.43 -14.55
C TYR A 98 4.50 -2.92 -14.64
N LEU A 99 3.43 -2.13 -14.74
CA LEU A 99 3.47 -0.68 -14.57
C LEU A 99 3.06 -0.32 -13.14
N GLU A 100 3.72 0.65 -12.52
CA GLU A 100 3.46 1.00 -11.12
C GLU A 100 2.04 1.55 -10.92
N ARG A 101 1.48 2.28 -11.90
CA ARG A 101 0.08 2.75 -11.86
C ARG A 101 -0.96 1.63 -11.78
N ASP A 102 -0.63 0.45 -12.30
CA ASP A 102 -1.50 -0.74 -12.32
C ASP A 102 -1.17 -1.70 -11.15
N ASN A 103 -0.22 -1.34 -10.30
CA ASN A 103 0.29 -2.16 -9.19
C ASN A 103 -0.60 -2.07 -7.95
N SER A 104 -1.80 -2.63 -8.01
CA SER A 104 -2.71 -2.74 -6.87
C SER A 104 -2.20 -3.70 -5.79
N LEU A 105 -2.82 -3.68 -4.60
CA LEU A 105 -2.57 -4.63 -3.50
C LEU A 105 -2.82 -6.10 -3.88
N ARG A 106 -3.36 -6.38 -5.07
CA ARG A 106 -3.72 -7.73 -5.53
C ARG A 106 -3.14 -8.06 -6.90
N SER A 107 -2.31 -7.20 -7.48
CA SER A 107 -1.81 -7.38 -8.86
C SER A 107 -0.80 -8.53 -8.96
N CYS A 108 0.09 -8.69 -7.98
CA CYS A 108 1.00 -9.82 -7.94
C CYS A 108 0.32 -11.02 -7.31
N THR A 109 -0.03 -12.00 -8.14
CA THR A 109 -0.59 -13.28 -7.72
C THR A 109 0.35 -14.40 -8.14
N ILE A 110 0.70 -15.27 -7.19
CA ILE A 110 1.44 -16.51 -7.49
C ILE A 110 0.54 -17.67 -7.10
N PRO A 111 0.11 -18.47 -8.08
CA PRO A 111 -0.66 -19.65 -7.76
C PRO A 111 0.24 -20.63 -7.01
N HIS A 112 -0.33 -21.34 -6.04
CA HIS A 112 0.32 -22.55 -5.55
C HIS A 112 0.49 -23.53 -6.73
N VAL A 113 1.69 -24.08 -6.89
CA VAL A 113 1.87 -25.21 -7.80
C VAL A 113 1.39 -26.42 -7.02
N LEU A 114 0.22 -26.97 -7.38
CA LEU A 114 -0.10 -28.34 -7.01
C LEU A 114 1.10 -29.16 -7.49
N GLN A 115 1.78 -29.86 -6.58
CA GLN A 115 2.82 -30.80 -6.96
C GLN A 115 2.22 -31.79 -7.95
N GLN A 116 2.34 -31.50 -9.24
CA GLN A 116 2.16 -32.52 -10.25
C GLN A 116 3.37 -33.44 -10.07
N PRO A 117 3.17 -34.75 -9.92
CA PRO A 117 4.28 -35.67 -9.98
C PRO A 117 5.04 -35.37 -11.27
N ILE A 118 6.34 -35.11 -11.15
CA ILE A 118 7.20 -34.71 -12.26
C ILE A 118 7.23 -35.87 -13.26
N GLY A 119 6.32 -35.84 -14.22
CA GLY A 119 6.48 -36.54 -15.48
C GLY A 119 7.52 -35.77 -16.30
N ALA A 120 8.41 -36.49 -16.97
CA ALA A 120 9.63 -35.99 -17.61
C ALA A 120 9.47 -34.87 -18.67
N GLU A 121 8.25 -34.43 -18.99
CA GLU A 121 7.96 -33.46 -20.05
C GLU A 121 8.17 -31.98 -19.66
N VAL A 122 8.19 -31.65 -18.36
CA VAL A 122 8.28 -30.23 -17.92
C VAL A 122 9.68 -29.63 -18.14
N ALA A 123 10.71 -30.45 -18.28
CA ALA A 123 12.08 -30.00 -18.56
C ALA A 123 12.21 -29.25 -19.90
N ALA A 124 11.32 -29.49 -20.86
CA ALA A 124 11.40 -28.91 -22.20
C ALA A 124 10.90 -27.46 -22.30
N ARG A 125 10.15 -26.94 -21.31
CA ARG A 125 9.56 -25.58 -21.35
C ARG A 125 10.36 -24.49 -20.62
N ALA A 126 11.51 -24.83 -20.03
CA ALA A 126 12.33 -23.89 -19.26
C ALA A 126 13.19 -22.91 -20.09
N GLN A 127 13.02 -22.87 -21.42
CA GLN A 127 13.86 -22.08 -22.34
C GLN A 127 13.25 -20.72 -22.74
N ALA A 128 12.46 -20.08 -21.87
CA ALA A 128 12.18 -18.66 -22.05
C ALA A 128 13.42 -17.84 -21.66
N PRO A 129 13.77 -16.74 -22.37
CA PRO A 129 14.92 -15.92 -22.03
C PRO A 129 14.76 -15.39 -20.60
N ALA A 130 15.56 -15.96 -19.70
CA ALA A 130 15.68 -15.55 -18.31
C ALA A 130 16.22 -14.11 -18.28
N VAL A 131 15.37 -13.15 -17.91
CA VAL A 131 15.83 -11.84 -17.42
C VAL A 131 16.82 -12.13 -16.29
N ILE A 132 18.01 -11.51 -16.26
CA ILE A 132 19.19 -11.88 -15.45
C ILE A 132 18.90 -12.23 -13.96
N CYS A 133 17.81 -11.73 -13.36
CA CYS A 133 17.33 -12.14 -12.03
C CYS A 133 16.74 -13.56 -11.94
N CYS A 134 16.38 -14.21 -13.05
CA CYS A 134 15.75 -15.53 -13.16
C CYS A 134 16.78 -16.67 -13.26
N ALA A 135 18.08 -16.36 -13.20
CA ALA A 135 19.16 -17.36 -13.32
C ALA A 135 19.33 -18.25 -12.08
N ASN A 136 18.54 -18.05 -11.02
CA ASN A 136 18.59 -18.88 -9.81
C ASN A 136 17.34 -19.76 -9.71
N PRO A 137 17.41 -21.05 -10.07
CA PRO A 137 16.25 -21.95 -10.11
C PRO A 137 15.74 -22.41 -8.75
N ASN A 138 16.27 -21.86 -7.64
CA ASN A 138 15.82 -22.16 -6.28
C ASN A 138 14.51 -21.42 -5.94
N PHE A 139 13.48 -21.58 -6.76
CA PHE A 139 12.14 -21.17 -6.39
C PHE A 139 11.60 -22.16 -5.37
N ALA A 140 11.51 -21.73 -4.13
CA ALA A 140 10.82 -22.44 -3.08
C ALA A 140 9.43 -22.84 -3.60
N THR A 141 9.16 -24.14 -3.64
CA THR A 141 7.84 -24.73 -3.85
C THR A 141 6.96 -24.33 -2.68
N ASN A 142 6.47 -23.09 -2.71
CA ASN A 142 5.62 -22.59 -1.65
C ASN A 142 4.22 -23.18 -1.84
N PRO A 143 3.71 -24.00 -0.89
CA PRO A 143 2.40 -24.63 -1.00
C PRO A 143 1.23 -23.64 -0.94
N ASP A 144 1.52 -22.36 -0.68
CA ASP A 144 0.53 -21.35 -0.35
C ASP A 144 0.33 -20.30 -1.45
N HIS A 145 -0.86 -19.69 -1.45
CA HIS A 145 -1.23 -18.65 -2.40
C HIS A 145 -0.68 -17.30 -1.96
N PHE A 146 0.11 -16.66 -2.81
CA PHE A 146 0.53 -15.29 -2.61
C PHE A 146 -0.41 -14.32 -3.34
N GLN A 147 -0.79 -13.24 -2.66
CA GLN A 147 -1.44 -12.08 -3.29
C GLN A 147 -0.95 -10.79 -2.65
N GLY A 148 -0.46 -9.86 -3.47
CA GLY A 148 0.09 -8.60 -3.01
C GLY A 148 0.37 -7.61 -4.14
N ARG A 149 1.15 -6.57 -3.85
CA ARG A 149 1.75 -5.70 -4.87
C ARG A 149 2.95 -6.39 -5.51
N HIS A 150 3.19 -6.11 -6.79
CA HIS A 150 4.49 -6.35 -7.40
C HIS A 150 5.57 -5.53 -6.68
N THR A 151 6.80 -6.04 -6.68
CA THR A 151 7.91 -5.36 -6.03
C THR A 151 9.22 -5.57 -6.79
N THR A 152 10.04 -4.53 -6.80
CA THR A 152 11.44 -4.55 -7.25
C THR A 152 12.42 -4.63 -6.09
N LEU A 153 11.94 -4.74 -4.84
CA LEU A 153 12.77 -4.73 -3.64
C LEU A 153 12.85 -6.14 -3.06
N GLU A 154 14.07 -6.67 -2.91
CA GLU A 154 14.31 -8.02 -2.39
C GLU A 154 13.75 -8.22 -0.99
N VAL A 155 13.87 -7.21 -0.12
CA VAL A 155 13.31 -7.22 1.24
C VAL A 155 11.80 -7.44 1.26
N ASN A 156 11.11 -7.08 0.18
CA ASN A 156 9.67 -7.22 0.05
C ASN A 156 9.26 -8.51 -0.66
N VAL A 157 10.20 -9.36 -1.08
CA VAL A 157 9.92 -10.66 -1.71
C VAL A 157 9.53 -11.71 -0.67
N ALA A 158 10.03 -11.57 0.57
CA ALA A 158 9.78 -12.50 1.66
C ALA A 158 8.29 -12.78 1.88
N TYR A 159 8.00 -14.06 2.11
CA TYR A 159 6.69 -14.58 2.45
C TYR A 159 6.43 -14.39 3.95
N ASN A 160 5.24 -13.94 4.32
CA ASN A 160 4.81 -13.77 5.71
C ASN A 160 3.32 -14.09 5.87
N ALA A 161 2.85 -14.21 7.11
CA ALA A 161 1.46 -14.59 7.42
C ALA A 161 0.39 -13.60 6.92
N ILE A 162 0.76 -12.38 6.51
CA ILE A 162 -0.17 -11.38 5.98
C ILE A 162 -0.37 -11.59 4.47
N ASN A 163 0.71 -11.90 3.75
CA ASN A 163 0.72 -11.94 2.28
C ASN A 163 0.67 -13.36 1.70
N VAL A 164 0.82 -14.38 2.55
CA VAL A 164 0.64 -15.79 2.24
C VAL A 164 -0.61 -16.31 2.92
N LYS A 165 -1.46 -16.99 2.14
CA LYS A 165 -2.60 -17.73 2.67
C LYS A 165 -2.50 -19.19 2.28
N THR A 166 -2.81 -20.05 3.22
CA THR A 166 -2.93 -21.49 2.99
C THR A 166 -4.02 -21.79 1.97
N CYS A 167 -3.91 -22.95 1.32
CA CYS A 167 -4.95 -23.47 0.42
C CYS A 167 -6.32 -23.57 1.09
N VAL A 168 -6.36 -23.86 2.41
CA VAL A 168 -7.59 -23.96 3.20
C VAL A 168 -8.22 -22.58 3.40
N GLU A 169 -7.42 -21.58 3.78
CA GLU A 169 -7.88 -20.19 3.95
C GLU A 169 -8.40 -19.56 2.65
N ARG A 170 -7.94 -20.06 1.49
CA ARG A 170 -8.42 -19.65 0.17
C ARG A 170 -9.57 -20.50 -0.37
N GLY A 171 -9.93 -21.60 0.31
CA GLY A 171 -11.00 -22.49 -0.11
C GLY A 171 -10.71 -23.31 -1.37
N CYS A 172 -9.44 -23.52 -1.73
CA CYS A 172 -9.05 -24.22 -2.96
C CYS A 172 -9.53 -25.68 -3.01
N PHE A 173 -9.71 -26.32 -1.86
CA PHE A 173 -10.13 -27.72 -1.77
C PHE A 173 -11.65 -27.93 -1.89
N ARG A 174 -12.47 -26.88 -2.00
CA ARG A 174 -13.94 -27.02 -2.05
C ARG A 174 -14.47 -27.67 -3.34
N ASN A 175 -13.63 -27.88 -4.36
CA ASN A 175 -14.04 -28.43 -5.66
C ASN A 175 -13.30 -29.71 -6.09
N VAL A 176 -12.56 -30.40 -5.19
CA VAL A 176 -12.01 -31.72 -5.53
C VAL A 176 -13.13 -32.75 -5.37
N VAL A 177 -14.07 -32.76 -6.33
CA VAL A 177 -14.97 -33.90 -6.52
C VAL A 177 -14.07 -35.07 -6.89
N VAL A 178 -13.80 -35.94 -5.93
CA VAL A 178 -13.17 -37.23 -6.17
C VAL A 178 -14.12 -38.01 -7.06
N ARG A 179 -13.91 -37.96 -8.38
CA ARG A 179 -14.54 -38.89 -9.31
C ARG A 179 -13.89 -40.25 -9.06
N ASN A 180 -14.46 -41.01 -8.14
CA ASN A 180 -14.18 -42.44 -8.03
C ASN A 180 -14.52 -43.07 -9.39
N LYS A 181 -13.51 -43.61 -10.06
CA LYS A 181 -13.68 -44.61 -11.11
C LYS A 181 -13.45 -45.98 -10.50
#